data_AF-A0A849ZLQ1-F1
#
_entry.id   AF-A0A849ZLQ1-F1
#
_cell.length_a   1.000
_cell.length_b   1.000
_cell.length_c   1.000
_cell.angle_alpha   90.00
_cell.angle_beta   90.00
_cell.angle_gamma   90.00
#
_symmetry.space_group_name_H-M   'P 1'
#
loop_
_entity.id
_entity.type
_entity.pdbx_description
1 polymer ?
#
loop_
_entity_poly.entity_id
_entity_poly.type
_entity_poly.pdbx_seq_one_letter_code
_entity_poly.pdbx_strand_id
1 'polypeptide(L)'
;MAPQVPYAAMRRAATLTNFGRPDLALEVLEHLREVNPAEPHLQSAYPHSLLHGARVLMQRQEWPRAEQALRRLIEVEPLSVEAWNNLGVLLARTERPREARAAWERALTLDPSSDAVRQNLERLRRRPGSP
;
A
#
# COMPACT_ATOMS: atom_id res chain seq x y z
N MET A 1 -10.64 8.75 32.70
CA MET A 1 -11.22 8.64 31.34
C MET A 1 -10.08 8.66 30.35
N ALA A 2 -9.87 7.58 29.58
CA ALA A 2 -8.83 7.59 28.55
C ALA A 2 -9.16 8.69 27.52
N PRO A 3 -8.18 9.50 27.07
CA PRO A 3 -8.47 10.65 26.21
C PRO A 3 -9.11 10.23 24.87
N GLN A 4 -10.02 11.04 24.33
CA GLN A 4 -10.53 10.94 22.94
C GLN A 4 -9.48 11.20 21.84
N VAL A 5 -8.19 11.17 22.20
CA VAL A 5 -7.04 11.43 21.33
C VAL A 5 -7.02 10.53 20.08
N PRO A 6 -7.43 9.23 20.11
CA PRO A 6 -7.42 8.38 18.92
C PRO A 6 -8.31 8.93 17.80
N TYR A 7 -9.52 9.38 18.15
CA TYR A 7 -10.50 9.84 17.16
C TYR A 7 -10.07 11.16 16.47
N ALA A 8 -9.54 12.11 17.23
CA ALA A 8 -9.05 13.38 16.67
C ALA A 8 -7.85 13.17 15.73
N ALA A 9 -6.93 12.28 16.10
CA ALA A 9 -5.77 11.97 15.31
C ALA A 9 -6.11 11.13 14.06
N MET A 10 -7.10 10.23 14.14
CA MET A 10 -7.64 9.54 12.96
C MET A 10 -8.31 10.52 11.98
N ARG A 11 -9.14 11.44 12.48
CA ARG A 11 -9.74 12.48 11.64
C ARG A 11 -8.68 13.35 10.98
N ARG A 12 -7.59 13.65 11.69
CA ARG A 12 -6.43 14.35 11.13
C ARG A 12 -5.77 13.53 10.02
N ALA A 13 -5.51 12.24 10.22
CA ALA A 13 -4.93 11.38 9.20
C ALA A 13 -5.78 11.33 7.93
N ALA A 14 -7.10 11.11 8.07
CA ALA A 14 -8.03 11.13 6.94
C ALA A 14 -8.03 12.47 6.19
N THR A 15 -7.97 13.58 6.94
CA THR A 15 -7.87 14.93 6.37
C THR A 15 -6.58 15.10 5.57
N LEU A 16 -5.44 14.68 6.13
CA LEU A 16 -4.14 14.72 5.46
C LEU A 16 -4.12 13.89 4.19
N THR A 17 -4.72 12.70 4.20
CA THR A 17 -4.90 11.86 3.01
C THR A 17 -5.67 12.63 1.92
N ASN A 18 -6.81 13.24 2.27
CA ASN A 18 -7.63 14.01 1.32
C ASN A 18 -6.90 15.25 0.75
N PHE A 19 -6.03 15.88 1.53
CA PHE A 19 -5.22 17.02 1.08
C PHE A 19 -3.93 16.60 0.36
N GLY A 20 -3.79 15.33 -0.02
CA GLY A 20 -2.61 14.85 -0.73
C GLY A 20 -1.35 14.90 0.13
N ARG A 21 -1.49 14.76 1.45
CA ARG A 21 -0.38 14.62 2.40
C ARG A 21 -0.36 13.21 3.00
N PRO A 22 -0.23 12.16 2.15
CA PRO A 22 -0.23 10.78 2.62
C PRO A 22 0.96 10.51 3.56
N ASP A 23 2.06 11.23 3.37
CA ASP A 23 3.23 11.25 4.23
C ASP A 23 2.87 11.52 5.70
N LEU A 24 2.27 12.68 5.95
CA LEU A 24 1.88 13.08 7.30
C LEU A 24 0.75 12.21 7.84
N ALA A 25 -0.15 11.74 6.98
CA ALA A 25 -1.22 10.83 7.38
C ALA A 25 -0.64 9.52 7.96
N LEU A 26 0.37 8.96 7.31
CA LEU A 26 1.06 7.76 7.77
C LEU A 26 1.81 8.00 9.08
N GLU A 27 2.54 9.11 9.20
CA GLU A 27 3.24 9.46 10.45
C GLU A 27 2.28 9.54 11.65
N VAL A 28 1.12 10.18 11.48
CA VAL A 28 0.10 10.28 12.53
C VAL A 28 -0.43 8.90 12.93
N LEU A 29 -0.71 8.04 11.94
CA LEU A 29 -1.23 6.70 12.21
C LEU A 29 -0.17 5.76 12.81
N GLU A 30 1.09 5.90 12.40
CA GLU A 30 2.21 5.15 12.97
C GLU A 30 2.40 5.49 14.44
N HIS A 31 2.43 6.79 14.76
CA HIS A 31 2.50 7.24 16.14
C HIS A 31 1.32 6.70 16.95
N LEU A 32 0.08 6.81 16.44
CA LEU A 32 -1.09 6.26 17.11
C LEU A 32 -0.99 4.76 17.39
N ARG A 33 -0.43 4.00 16.45
CA ARG A 33 -0.23 2.55 16.61
C ARG A 33 0.79 2.23 17.69
N GLU A 34 1.83 3.04 17.83
CA GLU A 34 2.82 2.90 18.91
C GLU A 34 2.20 3.18 20.27
N VAL A 35 1.38 4.23 20.39
CA VAL A 35 0.76 4.61 21.67
C VAL A 35 -0.43 3.71 22.03
N ASN A 36 -1.15 3.18 21.03
CA ASN A 36 -2.33 2.34 21.23
C ASN A 36 -2.52 1.31 20.09
N PRO A 37 -1.76 0.20 20.09
CA PRO A 37 -1.79 -0.79 19.01
C PRO A 37 -3.08 -1.62 18.93
N ALA A 38 -3.90 -1.63 19.99
CA ALA A 38 -5.12 -2.45 20.09
C ALA A 38 -6.41 -1.69 19.73
N GLU A 39 -6.30 -0.47 19.20
CA GLU A 39 -7.47 0.34 18.86
C GLU A 39 -8.19 -0.21 17.59
N PRO A 40 -9.46 -0.64 17.67
CA PRO A 40 -10.14 -1.33 16.57
C PRO A 40 -10.37 -0.46 15.31
N HIS A 41 -10.61 0.84 15.48
CA HIS A 41 -10.80 1.75 14.36
C HIS A 41 -9.47 2.02 13.63
N LEU A 42 -8.35 2.02 14.35
CA LEU A 42 -7.00 2.10 13.77
C LEU A 42 -6.68 0.87 12.92
N GLN A 43 -7.10 -0.33 13.37
CA GLN A 43 -6.93 -1.57 12.59
C GLN A 43 -7.63 -1.51 11.23
N SER A 44 -8.78 -0.85 11.14
CA SER A 44 -9.51 -0.68 9.88
C SER A 44 -8.99 0.48 9.03
N ALA A 45 -8.61 1.60 9.65
CA ALA A 45 -8.19 2.80 8.93
C ALA A 45 -6.75 2.72 8.39
N TYR A 46 -5.85 2.08 9.14
CA TYR A 46 -4.42 2.08 8.81
C TYR A 46 -4.09 1.37 7.49
N PRO A 47 -4.61 0.17 7.18
CA PRO A 47 -4.40 -0.46 5.89
C PRO A 47 -4.92 0.38 4.72
N HIS A 48 -6.10 0.98 4.89
CA HIS A 48 -6.70 1.86 3.89
C HIS A 48 -5.81 3.09 3.61
N SER A 49 -5.28 3.72 4.65
CA SER A 49 -4.36 4.86 4.51
C SER A 49 -3.03 4.47 3.89
N LEU A 50 -2.47 3.29 4.20
CA LEU A 50 -1.27 2.77 3.54
C LEU A 50 -1.48 2.56 2.05
N LEU A 51 -2.60 1.94 1.66
CA LEU A 51 -2.94 1.71 0.26
C LEU A 51 -3.14 3.02 -0.50
N HIS A 52 -3.97 3.92 0.01
CA HIS A 52 -4.20 5.21 -0.62
C HIS A 52 -2.90 6.02 -0.70
N GLY A 53 -2.14 6.05 0.39
CA GLY A 53 -0.88 6.78 0.47
C GLY A 53 0.15 6.26 -0.53
N ALA A 54 0.29 4.94 -0.64
CA ALA A 54 1.13 4.31 -1.65
C ALA A 54 0.74 4.75 -3.07
N ARG A 55 -0.55 4.76 -3.40
CA ARG A 55 -1.04 5.18 -4.73
C ARG A 55 -0.69 6.65 -5.03
N VAL A 56 -0.87 7.55 -4.06
CA VAL A 56 -0.49 8.97 -4.21
C VAL A 56 1.03 9.12 -4.35
N LEU A 57 1.82 8.42 -3.53
CA LEU A 57 3.28 8.45 -3.62
C LEU A 57 3.78 7.90 -4.97
N MET A 58 3.15 6.85 -5.51
CA MET A 58 3.42 6.33 -6.85
C MET A 58 3.09 7.33 -7.96
N GLN A 59 2.02 8.12 -7.82
CA GLN A 59 1.68 9.19 -8.76
C GLN A 59 2.73 10.30 -8.74
N ARG A 60 3.30 10.59 -7.57
CA ARG A 60 4.38 11.56 -7.37
C ARG A 60 5.77 11.01 -7.69
N GLN A 61 5.87 9.74 -8.08
CA GLN A 61 7.15 9.07 -8.31
C GLN A 61 8.06 9.01 -7.07
N GLU A 62 7.49 9.12 -5.87
CA GLU A 62 8.19 8.93 -4.59
C GLU A 62 8.37 7.43 -4.30
N TRP A 63 9.08 6.73 -5.18
CA TRP A 63 9.14 5.25 -5.22
C TRP A 63 9.57 4.60 -3.90
N PRO A 64 10.61 5.06 -3.19
CA PRO A 64 11.04 4.42 -1.95
C PRO A 64 9.95 4.45 -0.87
N ARG A 65 9.23 5.56 -0.77
CA ARG A 65 8.16 5.74 0.22
C ARG A 65 6.93 4.93 -0.15
N ALA A 66 6.59 4.88 -1.44
CA ALA A 66 5.50 4.03 -1.92
C ALA A 66 5.79 2.54 -1.67
N GLU A 67 7.02 2.08 -1.90
CA GLU A 67 7.41 0.69 -1.61
C GLU A 67 7.31 0.40 -0.12
N GLN A 68 7.81 1.30 0.74
CA GLN A 68 7.69 1.16 2.19
C GLN A 68 6.23 1.04 2.63
N ALA A 69 5.34 1.90 2.12
CA ALA A 69 3.92 1.86 2.44
C ALA A 69 3.26 0.54 1.99
N LEU A 70 3.58 0.04 0.80
CA LEU A 70 3.05 -1.23 0.29
C LEU A 70 3.57 -2.44 1.07
N ARG A 71 4.84 -2.45 1.46
CA ARG A 71 5.41 -3.52 2.29
C ARG A 71 4.78 -3.54 3.68
N ARG A 72 4.61 -2.38 4.31
CA ARG A 72 3.87 -2.28 5.58
C ARG A 72 2.43 -2.74 5.44
N LEU A 73 1.76 -2.42 4.32
CA LEU A 73 0.40 -2.90 4.05
C LEU A 73 0.37 -4.43 3.96
N ILE A 74 1.35 -5.04 3.32
CA ILE A 74 1.47 -6.50 3.24
C ILE A 74 1.76 -7.13 4.61
N GLU A 75 2.50 -6.45 5.49
CA GLU A 75 2.74 -6.92 6.86
C GLU A 75 1.45 -6.96 7.69
N VAL A 76 0.57 -5.96 7.54
CA VAL A 76 -0.71 -5.89 8.28
C VAL A 76 -1.83 -6.69 7.60
N GLU A 77 -1.85 -6.73 6.26
CA GLU A 77 -2.83 -7.44 5.44
C GLU A 77 -2.12 -8.31 4.38
N PRO A 78 -1.54 -9.46 4.79
CA PRO A 78 -0.77 -10.32 3.88
C PRO A 78 -1.61 -10.94 2.75
N LEU A 79 -2.94 -10.92 2.88
CA LEU A 79 -3.89 -11.43 1.91
C LEU A 79 -4.48 -10.32 1.00
N SER A 80 -3.97 -9.09 1.09
CA SER A 80 -4.44 -7.98 0.25
C SER A 80 -3.94 -8.11 -1.20
N VAL A 81 -4.82 -8.59 -2.09
CA VAL A 81 -4.56 -8.67 -3.55
C VAL A 81 -4.13 -7.32 -4.10
N GLU A 82 -4.75 -6.23 -3.63
CA GLU A 82 -4.47 -4.89 -4.12
C GLU A 82 -3.07 -4.41 -3.70
N ALA A 83 -2.62 -4.74 -2.49
CA ALA A 83 -1.27 -4.42 -2.02
C ALA A 83 -0.20 -5.10 -2.87
N TRP A 84 -0.35 -6.41 -3.09
CA TRP A 84 0.56 -7.20 -3.94
C TRP A 84 0.54 -6.73 -5.40
N ASN A 85 -0.64 -6.36 -5.93
CA ASN A 85 -0.75 -5.82 -7.28
C ASN A 85 -0.03 -4.48 -7.44
N ASN A 86 -0.25 -3.53 -6.51
CA ASN A 86 0.40 -2.23 -6.54
C ASN A 86 1.91 -2.33 -6.31
N LEU A 87 2.37 -3.27 -5.48
CA LEU A 87 3.80 -3.56 -5.31
C LEU A 87 4.42 -4.04 -6.64
N GLY A 88 3.74 -4.95 -7.34
CA GLY A 88 4.19 -5.39 -8.66
C GLY A 88 4.26 -4.24 -9.68
N VAL A 89 3.26 -3.35 -9.69
CA VAL A 89 3.27 -2.16 -10.56
C VAL A 89 4.42 -1.23 -10.21
N LEU A 90 4.67 -0.97 -8.93
CA LEU A 90 5.80 -0.15 -8.48
C LEU A 90 7.12 -0.75 -8.95
N LEU A 91 7.34 -2.04 -8.69
CA LEU A 91 8.57 -2.75 -9.03
C LEU A 91 8.82 -2.78 -10.54
N ALA A 92 7.78 -2.92 -11.35
CA ALA A 92 7.90 -2.86 -12.81
C ALA A 92 8.25 -1.46 -13.33
N ARG A 93 7.82 -0.40 -12.62
CA ARG A 93 8.16 1.00 -12.92
C ARG A 93 9.58 1.37 -12.48
N THR A 94 10.10 0.71 -11.43
CA THR A 94 11.45 0.91 -10.92
C THR A 94 12.45 -0.13 -11.45
N GLU A 95 12.19 -0.68 -12.64
CA GLU A 95 13.09 -1.59 -13.38
C GLU A 95 13.47 -2.88 -12.63
N ARG A 96 12.57 -3.38 -11.77
CA ARG A 96 12.72 -4.65 -11.02
C ARG A 96 11.69 -5.69 -11.50
N PRO A 97 11.73 -6.12 -12.78
CA PRO A 97 10.68 -6.95 -13.38
C PRO A 97 10.55 -8.35 -12.78
N ARG A 98 11.65 -8.93 -12.26
CA ARG A 98 11.63 -10.25 -11.60
C ARG A 98 10.82 -10.21 -10.31
N GLU A 99 11.05 -9.19 -9.49
CA GLU A 99 10.31 -9.00 -8.25
C GLU A 99 8.86 -8.57 -8.52
N ALA A 100 8.64 -7.76 -9.56
CA ALA A 100 7.29 -7.39 -10.00
C ALA A 100 6.45 -8.63 -10.36
N ARG A 101 7.04 -9.56 -11.10
CA ARG A 101 6.41 -10.85 -11.44
C ARG A 101 6.06 -11.62 -10.18
N ALA A 102 6.98 -11.78 -9.24
CA ALA A 102 6.74 -12.51 -8.00
C ALA A 102 5.59 -11.90 -7.18
N ALA A 103 5.52 -10.57 -7.11
CA ALA A 103 4.42 -9.87 -6.42
C ALA A 103 3.07 -10.12 -7.11
N TRP A 104 2.99 -10.07 -8.44
CA TRP A 104 1.76 -10.38 -9.17
C TRP A 104 1.37 -11.85 -9.13
N GLU A 105 2.32 -12.77 -9.15
CA GLU A 105 2.06 -14.21 -8.95
C GLU A 105 1.48 -14.46 -7.55
N ARG A 106 1.98 -13.75 -6.54
CA ARG A 106 1.40 -13.79 -5.20
C ARG A 106 -0.04 -13.25 -5.19
N ALA A 107 -0.29 -12.13 -5.87
CA ALA A 107 -1.64 -11.58 -6.01
C ALA A 107 -2.60 -12.56 -6.72
N LEU A 108 -2.15 -13.27 -7.77
CA LEU A 108 -2.96 -14.29 -8.46
C LEU A 108 -3.17 -15.57 -7.66
N THR A 109 -2.26 -15.90 -6.73
CA THR A 109 -2.49 -17.01 -5.80
C THR A 109 -3.63 -16.68 -4.83
N LEU A 110 -3.76 -15.41 -4.45
CA LEU A 110 -4.81 -14.92 -3.56
C LEU A 110 -6.16 -14.74 -4.30
N ASP A 111 -6.10 -14.20 -5.52
CA ASP A 111 -7.26 -14.07 -6.41
C ASP A 111 -6.88 -14.43 -7.86
N PRO A 112 -7.12 -15.70 -8.27
CA PRO A 112 -6.86 -16.15 -9.64
C PRO A 112 -7.70 -15.43 -10.70
N SER A 113 -8.82 -14.83 -10.29
CA SER A 113 -9.77 -14.17 -11.19
C SER A 113 -9.41 -12.71 -11.49
N SER A 114 -8.36 -12.16 -10.87
CA SER A 114 -7.98 -10.75 -11.04
C SER A 114 -7.50 -10.42 -12.47
N ASP A 115 -8.38 -9.86 -13.29
CA ASP A 115 -8.06 -9.40 -14.65
C ASP A 115 -6.95 -8.34 -14.64
N ALA A 116 -6.97 -7.42 -13.67
CA ALA A 116 -5.98 -6.35 -13.57
C ALA A 116 -4.56 -6.90 -13.38
N VAL A 117 -4.39 -7.91 -12.51
CA VAL A 117 -3.10 -8.55 -12.27
C VAL A 117 -2.66 -9.36 -13.49
N ARG A 118 -3.57 -10.11 -14.13
CA ARG A 118 -3.28 -10.85 -15.37
C ARG A 118 -2.79 -9.91 -16.48
N GLN A 119 -3.46 -8.79 -16.70
CA GLN A 119 -3.04 -7.77 -17.66
C GLN A 119 -1.66 -7.20 -17.35
N ASN A 120 -1.34 -6.98 -16.08
CA ASN A 120 -0.03 -6.47 -15.68
C ASN A 120 1.11 -7.47 -15.98
N LEU A 121 0.89 -8.75 -15.67
CA LEU A 121 1.83 -9.82 -16.04
C LEU A 121 1.98 -9.96 -17.55
N GLU A 122 0.89 -9.89 -18.30
CA GLU A 122 0.94 -9.93 -19.77
C GLU A 122 1.74 -8.75 -20.35
N ARG A 123 1.50 -7.53 -19.87
CA ARG A 123 2.27 -6.33 -20.27
C ARG A 123 3.76 -6.52 -19.97
N LEU A 124 4.11 -7.12 -18.83
CA LEU A 124 5.49 -7.41 -18.49
C LEU A 124 6.11 -8.45 -19.43
N ARG A 125 5.38 -9.55 -19.73
CA ARG A 125 5.87 -10.61 -20.64
C ARG A 125 6.08 -10.12 -22.07
N ARG A 126 5.29 -9.16 -22.52
CA ARG A 126 5.39 -8.56 -23.86
C ARG A 126 6.51 -7.52 -23.98
N ARG A 127 7.13 -7.09 -22.88
CA ARG A 127 8.29 -6.18 -22.95
C ARG A 127 9.50 -6.91 -23.57
N PRO A 128 10.03 -6.46 -24.72
CA PRO A 128 11.24 -7.03 -25.30
C PRO A 128 12.40 -6.85 -24.33
N GLY A 129 13.16 -7.92 -24.07
CA GLY A 129 14.30 -7.91 -23.15
C GLY A 129 14.04 -8.48 -21.75
N SER A 130 12.89 -9.12 -21.51
CA SER A 130 12.77 -10.04 -20.37
C SER A 130 13.58 -11.30 -20.69
N PRO A 131 14.65 -11.63 -19.94
CA PRO A 131 15.42 -12.86 -20.18
C PRO A 131 14.56 -14.11 -20.00
#